data_AF-A0AAV1RJM7-F1
#
_entry.id   AF-A0AAV1RJM7-F1
#
_cell.length_a   1.000
_cell.length_b   1.000
_cell.length_c   1.000
_cell.angle_alpha   90.00
_cell.angle_beta   90.00
_cell.angle_gamma   90.00
#
_symmetry.space_group_name_H-M   'P 1'
#
loop_
_entity.id
_entity.type
_entity.pdbx_description
1 polymer ?
#
loop_
_entity_poly.entity_id
_entity_poly.type
_entity_poly.pdbx_seq_one_letter_code
_entity_poly.pdbx_strand_id
1 'polypeptide(L)'
;MMEAFFSTTRLDFDFTHHTSRSQSQSQSQSHPFMLLSGPPSCGKTSLLFQFAFNAALEAEDDRQVVFICNRSRIEIAPPFLSQGILPSSDTFKRIQMKYVEDDEGIKKYFAAFHLHDTFPIAVVIDDFGDFFDERKCQESYGNPRGRDLAMVRILALCHNAVMSANDKGNCKLLISDTHHGDSPRLLFLYKRWVPSIFTIKGDGNGSFLLRSNNNVGSDNSEKMKIAKYSLVHQCLFLEGITENEEIDNNVVVYFQHAVLLDYVTSSSNFCKTCVNVNLVRKSESHTSAVAWLWLVKMLRVVSTSGGFANNLNFK
;
A
#
# COMPACT_ATOMS: atom_id res chain seq x y z
N MET A 1 -11.49 -11.52 5.51
CA MET A 1 -12.12 -10.20 5.27
C MET A 1 -11.12 -9.07 5.02
N MET A 2 -9.85 -9.18 5.46
CA MET A 2 -8.78 -8.15 5.51
C MET A 2 -8.67 -7.03 4.43
N GLU A 3 -9.31 -7.05 3.28
CA GLU A 3 -8.92 -7.82 2.10
C GLU A 3 -10.03 -7.89 1.04
N ALA A 4 -11.09 -7.07 1.09
CA ALA A 4 -11.74 -6.69 -0.18
C ALA A 4 -10.78 -5.80 -1.02
N PHE A 5 -9.51 -6.21 -1.06
CA PHE A 5 -8.27 -5.70 -1.63
C PHE A 5 -7.99 -4.20 -1.58
N PHE A 6 -8.64 -3.49 -0.64
CA PHE A 6 -8.70 -2.02 -0.47
C PHE A 6 -9.92 -1.38 -1.16
N SER A 7 -11.11 -1.98 -1.01
CA SER A 7 -12.35 -1.56 -1.67
C SER A 7 -12.80 -0.13 -1.34
N THR A 8 -13.22 0.55 -2.39
CA THR A 8 -14.18 1.66 -2.46
C THR A 8 -15.59 1.14 -2.18
N THR A 9 -16.40 1.89 -1.45
CA THR A 9 -17.72 1.50 -0.91
C THR A 9 -18.65 0.78 -1.89
N ARG A 10 -19.15 -0.39 -1.46
CA ARG A 10 -20.50 -0.98 -1.71
C ARG A 10 -21.20 -0.47 -2.98
N LEU A 11 -21.15 -1.26 -4.05
CA LEU A 11 -22.24 -1.22 -5.04
C LEU A 11 -23.48 -1.84 -4.41
N ASP A 12 -24.61 -1.14 -4.50
CA ASP A 12 -25.91 -1.52 -3.98
C ASP A 12 -26.29 -2.96 -4.36
N PHE A 13 -26.65 -3.75 -3.35
CA PHE A 13 -27.51 -4.90 -3.55
C PHE A 13 -28.60 -4.83 -2.47
N ASP A 14 -29.73 -4.28 -2.85
CA ASP A 14 -30.99 -4.45 -2.13
C ASP A 14 -31.28 -5.95 -1.98
N PHE A 15 -31.55 -6.38 -0.74
CA PHE A 15 -32.78 -7.11 -0.45
C PHE A 15 -33.13 -7.00 1.03
N THR A 16 -34.31 -6.48 1.28
CA THR A 16 -35.00 -6.42 2.55
C THR A 16 -35.36 -7.81 3.08
N HIS A 17 -35.24 -7.96 4.40
CA HIS A 17 -35.82 -8.99 5.29
C HIS A 17 -35.54 -10.47 5.03
N HIS A 18 -34.82 -11.13 5.96
CA HIS A 18 -35.47 -11.80 7.09
C HIS A 18 -34.48 -12.18 8.21
N THR A 19 -34.95 -11.94 9.43
CA THR A 19 -34.38 -12.22 10.73
C THR A 19 -34.28 -13.72 11.00
N SER A 20 -33.09 -14.24 11.30
CA SER A 20 -32.92 -15.32 12.28
C SER A 20 -31.46 -15.46 12.70
N ARG A 21 -31.28 -15.32 14.01
CA ARG A 21 -30.06 -15.38 14.79
C ARG A 21 -29.63 -16.84 14.96
N SER A 22 -28.47 -17.22 14.43
CA SER A 22 -27.75 -18.42 14.85
C SER A 22 -26.25 -18.14 14.79
N GLN A 23 -25.64 -18.19 15.97
CA GLN A 23 -24.22 -17.96 16.22
C GLN A 23 -23.39 -19.13 15.69
N SER A 24 -22.50 -18.84 14.74
CA SER A 24 -21.28 -19.61 14.50
C SER A 24 -20.18 -18.62 14.14
N GLN A 25 -19.53 -18.06 15.16
CA GLN A 25 -18.36 -17.18 14.99
C GLN A 25 -17.15 -18.04 14.60
N SER A 26 -16.94 -18.24 13.30
CA SER A 26 -15.60 -18.49 12.76
C SER A 26 -14.90 -17.13 12.69
N GLN A 27 -14.20 -16.74 13.76
CA GLN A 27 -13.33 -15.55 13.73
C GLN A 27 -12.20 -15.80 12.73
N SER A 28 -12.30 -15.23 11.53
CA SER A 28 -11.19 -15.23 10.56
C SER A 28 -10.07 -14.37 11.13
N GLN A 29 -8.97 -14.97 11.60
CA GLN A 29 -7.86 -14.23 12.18
C GLN A 29 -7.22 -13.32 11.13
N SER A 30 -7.41 -12.01 11.23
CA SER A 30 -6.67 -11.05 10.40
C SER A 30 -5.25 -10.96 10.92
N HIS A 31 -4.26 -11.33 10.10
CA HIS A 31 -2.87 -11.17 10.48
C HIS A 31 -2.51 -9.67 10.60
N PRO A 32 -1.92 -9.24 11.71
CA PRO A 32 -1.65 -7.82 11.95
C PRO A 32 -0.50 -7.29 11.09
N PHE A 33 0.30 -8.15 10.43
CA PHE A 33 1.47 -7.73 9.65
C PHE A 33 1.32 -8.16 8.19
N MET A 34 1.31 -7.18 7.29
CA MET A 34 1.11 -7.33 5.85
C MET A 34 2.25 -6.68 5.04
N LEU A 35 2.53 -7.24 3.86
CA LEU A 35 3.45 -6.69 2.86
C LEU A 35 2.72 -6.42 1.55
N LEU A 36 2.91 -5.25 0.95
CA LEU A 36 2.49 -4.92 -0.41
C LEU A 36 3.73 -4.76 -1.32
N SER A 37 3.96 -5.74 -2.18
CA SER A 37 5.10 -5.74 -3.11
C SER A 37 4.67 -5.41 -4.53
N GLY A 38 5.53 -4.78 -5.32
CA GLY A 38 5.23 -4.50 -6.73
C GLY A 38 6.26 -3.63 -7.44
N PRO A 39 6.22 -3.57 -8.78
CA PRO A 39 7.17 -2.78 -9.56
C PRO A 39 7.10 -1.27 -9.27
N PRO A 40 8.10 -0.49 -9.68
CA PRO A 40 8.00 0.97 -9.62
C PRO A 40 6.74 1.47 -10.34
N SER A 41 6.14 2.55 -9.81
CA SER A 41 5.01 3.24 -10.45
C SER A 41 3.74 2.40 -10.70
N CYS A 42 3.51 1.31 -9.95
CA CYS A 42 2.33 0.46 -10.11
C CYS A 42 1.13 0.79 -9.18
N GLY A 43 1.13 1.94 -8.51
CA GLY A 43 0.02 2.37 -7.65
C GLY A 43 0.10 1.90 -6.18
N LYS A 44 1.24 1.35 -5.73
CA LYS A 44 1.45 0.94 -4.32
C LYS A 44 1.08 2.03 -3.32
N THR A 45 1.69 3.21 -3.45
CA THR A 45 1.46 4.34 -2.53
C THR A 45 -0.02 4.74 -2.47
N SER A 46 -0.75 4.71 -3.61
CA SER A 46 -2.20 4.95 -3.64
C SER A 46 -2.99 3.89 -2.87
N LEU A 47 -2.65 2.60 -3.02
CA LEU A 47 -3.28 1.52 -2.28
C LEU A 47 -2.98 1.58 -0.78
N LEU A 48 -1.74 1.91 -0.41
CA LEU A 48 -1.36 2.14 0.99
C LEU A 48 -2.17 3.28 1.60
N PHE A 49 -2.37 4.35 0.84
CA PHE A 49 -3.17 5.49 1.29
C PHE A 49 -4.65 5.13 1.40
N GLN A 50 -5.17 4.31 0.47
CA GLN A 50 -6.51 3.76 0.56
C GLN A 50 -6.70 2.87 1.79
N PHE A 51 -5.71 2.03 2.10
CA PHE A 51 -5.71 1.23 3.33
C PHE A 51 -5.74 2.12 4.57
N ALA A 52 -4.89 3.15 4.62
CA ALA A 52 -4.85 4.08 5.74
C ALA A 52 -6.20 4.81 5.91
N PHE A 53 -6.81 5.24 4.81
CA PHE A 53 -8.13 5.87 4.83
C PHE A 53 -9.21 4.93 5.34
N ASN A 54 -9.26 3.69 4.85
CA ASN A 54 -10.25 2.70 5.30
C ASN A 54 -10.05 2.35 6.78
N ALA A 55 -8.81 2.14 7.22
CA ALA A 55 -8.50 1.87 8.61
C ALA A 55 -8.91 3.02 9.54
N ALA A 56 -8.66 4.27 9.12
CA ALA A 56 -9.12 5.45 9.84
C ALA A 56 -10.65 5.56 9.84
N LEU A 57 -11.31 5.27 8.72
CA LEU A 57 -12.77 5.35 8.59
C LEU A 57 -13.49 4.34 9.49
N GLU A 58 -12.98 3.11 9.55
CA GLU A 58 -13.53 1.98 10.31
C GLU A 58 -13.23 2.05 11.81
N ALA A 59 -12.33 2.91 12.25
CA ALA A 59 -12.02 3.05 13.67
C ALA A 59 -13.23 3.55 14.45
N GLU A 60 -13.65 2.74 15.44
CA GLU A 60 -14.74 3.04 16.37
C GLU A 60 -14.36 4.14 17.38
N ASP A 61 -13.07 4.44 17.52
CA ASP A 61 -12.50 5.45 18.40
C ASP A 61 -11.68 6.50 17.63
N ASP A 62 -11.19 7.50 18.35
CA ASP A 62 -10.38 8.60 17.79
C ASP A 62 -8.91 8.20 17.53
N ARG A 63 -8.60 6.90 17.54
CA ARG A 63 -7.24 6.43 17.27
C ARG A 63 -6.83 6.77 15.84
N GLN A 64 -5.54 6.92 15.68
CA GLN A 64 -4.92 7.43 14.47
C GLN A 64 -4.34 6.30 13.63
N VAL A 65 -4.20 6.54 12.33
CA VAL A 65 -3.32 5.78 11.45
C VAL A 65 -2.03 6.57 11.28
N VAL A 66 -0.87 5.93 11.44
CA VAL A 66 0.41 6.57 11.18
C VAL A 66 0.95 6.12 9.83
N PHE A 67 1.18 7.08 8.92
CA PHE A 67 1.71 6.84 7.59
C PHE A 67 3.17 7.32 7.52
N ILE A 68 4.11 6.38 7.54
CA ILE A 68 5.54 6.62 7.48
C ILE A 68 6.00 6.60 6.02
N CYS A 69 6.67 7.66 5.58
CA CYS A 69 7.12 7.78 4.19
C CYS A 69 8.29 8.76 4.06
N ASN A 70 9.01 8.70 2.93
CA ASN A 70 9.92 9.78 2.55
C ASN A 70 9.14 10.99 2.03
N ARG A 71 9.46 12.19 2.54
CA ARG A 71 8.74 13.43 2.20
C ARG A 71 8.85 13.77 0.71
N SER A 72 10.06 13.72 0.17
CA SER A 72 10.33 14.13 -1.22
C SER A 72 9.51 13.30 -2.21
N ARG A 73 9.35 12.00 -1.93
CA ARG A 73 8.59 11.07 -2.79
C ARG A 73 7.10 11.41 -2.85
N ILE A 74 6.49 11.67 -1.69
CA ILE A 74 5.08 12.06 -1.62
C ILE A 74 4.84 13.42 -2.27
N GLU A 75 5.79 14.36 -2.17
CA GLU A 75 5.69 15.67 -2.82
C GLU A 75 5.84 15.59 -4.34
N ILE A 76 6.71 14.72 -4.85
CA ILE A 76 6.92 14.52 -6.30
C ILE A 76 5.78 13.70 -6.93
N ALA A 77 5.31 12.67 -6.25
CA ALA A 77 4.32 11.72 -6.73
C ALA A 77 3.27 11.43 -5.64
N PRO A 78 2.29 12.34 -5.44
CA PRO A 78 1.27 12.16 -4.42
C PRO A 78 0.37 10.95 -4.72
N PRO A 79 -0.19 10.30 -3.69
CA PRO A 79 -1.12 9.19 -3.88
C PRO A 79 -2.38 9.63 -4.63
N PHE A 80 -2.86 8.77 -5.52
CA PHE A 80 -4.17 8.93 -6.14
C PHE A 80 -5.24 8.42 -5.17
N LEU A 81 -6.22 9.28 -4.88
CA LEU A 81 -7.37 8.89 -4.07
C LEU A 81 -8.31 7.99 -4.86
N SER A 82 -9.03 7.13 -4.17
CA SER A 82 -10.04 6.32 -4.85
C SER A 82 -11.28 7.14 -5.21
N GLN A 83 -12.01 6.68 -6.21
CA GLN A 83 -13.22 7.36 -6.68
C GLN A 83 -14.23 7.57 -5.54
N GLY A 84 -14.78 8.78 -5.45
CA GLY A 84 -15.77 9.16 -4.44
C GLY A 84 -15.19 9.66 -3.12
N ILE A 85 -13.87 9.52 -2.89
CA ILE A 85 -13.24 10.08 -1.69
C ILE A 85 -13.03 11.59 -1.89
N LEU A 86 -13.72 12.37 -1.08
CA LEU A 86 -13.55 13.83 -1.06
C LEU A 86 -12.24 14.20 -0.36
N PRO A 87 -11.35 14.98 -0.98
CA PRO A 87 -10.10 15.41 -0.36
C PRO A 87 -10.27 16.21 0.94
N SER A 88 -11.47 16.76 1.18
CA SER A 88 -11.85 17.50 2.39
C SER A 88 -12.42 16.61 3.51
N SER A 89 -12.44 15.28 3.34
CA SER A 89 -12.97 14.36 4.36
C SER A 89 -12.21 14.50 5.69
N ASP A 90 -12.97 14.60 6.78
CA ASP A 90 -12.39 14.64 8.14
C ASP A 90 -11.65 13.35 8.51
N THR A 91 -11.93 12.23 7.83
CA THR A 91 -11.18 10.97 8.00
C THR A 91 -9.69 11.17 7.78
N PHE A 92 -9.29 12.10 6.90
CA PHE A 92 -7.89 12.40 6.66
C PHE A 92 -7.20 13.04 7.86
N LYS A 93 -7.93 13.71 8.76
CA LYS A 93 -7.37 14.24 10.02
C LYS A 93 -6.92 13.12 10.95
N ARG A 94 -7.42 11.90 10.75
CA ARG A 94 -7.03 10.70 11.50
C ARG A 94 -5.81 9.97 10.92
N ILE A 95 -5.27 10.46 9.79
CA ILE A 95 -4.04 9.92 9.17
C ILE A 95 -2.89 10.86 9.47
N GLN A 96 -2.01 10.45 10.38
CA GLN A 96 -0.81 11.19 10.75
C GLN A 96 0.34 10.83 9.81
N MET A 97 0.77 11.81 9.00
CA MET A 97 1.97 11.68 8.17
C MET A 97 3.23 11.80 9.04
N LYS A 98 4.13 10.82 8.95
CA LYS A 98 5.43 10.83 9.62
C LYS A 98 6.54 10.69 8.60
N TYR A 99 7.23 11.80 8.33
CA TYR A 99 8.35 11.82 7.40
C TYR A 99 9.62 11.31 8.06
N VAL A 100 10.26 10.32 7.45
CA VAL A 100 11.55 9.77 7.87
C VAL A 100 12.48 9.70 6.66
N GLU A 101 13.78 9.89 6.89
CA GLU A 101 14.79 9.90 5.82
C GLU A 101 15.51 8.55 5.70
N ASP A 102 15.61 7.79 6.79
CA ASP A 102 16.38 6.56 6.85
C ASP A 102 15.82 5.56 7.88
N ASP A 103 16.46 4.40 7.94
CA ASP A 103 16.16 3.28 8.83
C ASP A 103 16.16 3.68 10.33
N GLU A 104 16.99 4.64 10.72
CA GLU A 104 17.04 5.17 12.09
C GLU A 104 15.72 5.84 12.51
N GLY A 105 15.05 6.53 11.58
CA GLY A 105 13.73 7.14 11.83
C GLY A 105 12.66 6.10 12.17
N ILE A 106 12.63 4.99 11.42
CA ILE A 106 11.73 3.86 11.66
C ILE A 106 12.07 3.21 13.01
N LYS A 107 13.36 2.95 13.25
CA LYS A 107 13.85 2.34 14.49
C LYS A 107 13.44 3.16 15.72
N LYS A 108 13.64 4.48 15.69
CA LYS A 108 13.25 5.37 16.80
C LYS A 108 11.75 5.36 17.06
N TYR A 109 10.94 5.34 16.00
CA TYR A 109 9.49 5.30 16.15
C TYR A 109 9.01 4.02 16.83
N PHE A 110 9.42 2.85 16.34
CA PHE A 110 9.01 1.57 16.95
C PHE A 110 9.70 1.28 18.28
N ALA A 111 10.91 1.81 18.53
CA ALA A 111 11.53 1.72 19.84
C ALA A 111 10.71 2.49 20.90
N ALA A 112 10.06 3.59 20.53
CA ALA A 112 9.21 4.39 21.40
C ALA A 112 7.78 3.83 21.57
N PHE A 113 7.41 2.72 20.91
CA PHE A 113 6.03 2.20 20.96
C PHE A 113 5.53 1.96 22.37
N HIS A 114 6.41 1.45 23.25
CA HIS A 114 6.09 1.16 24.64
C HIS A 114 5.77 2.39 25.51
N LEU A 115 6.07 3.60 25.01
CA LEU A 115 5.79 4.88 25.68
C LEU A 115 4.42 5.45 25.30
N HIS A 116 3.71 4.86 24.33
CA HIS A 116 2.38 5.34 23.94
C HIS A 116 1.31 4.80 24.88
N ASP A 117 0.47 5.71 25.39
CA ASP A 117 -0.73 5.35 26.17
C ASP A 117 -1.81 4.74 25.25
N THR A 118 -1.92 5.26 24.03
CA THR A 118 -2.84 4.79 22.99
C THR A 118 -2.06 4.42 21.73
N PHE A 119 -2.21 3.18 21.29
CA PHE A 119 -1.57 2.69 20.06
C PHE A 119 -2.34 3.13 18.81
N PRO A 120 -1.67 3.36 17.67
CA PRO A 120 -2.37 3.60 16.41
C PRO A 120 -3.17 2.36 15.99
N ILE A 121 -4.26 2.57 15.24
CA ILE A 121 -5.07 1.46 14.70
C ILE A 121 -4.29 0.74 13.59
N ALA A 122 -3.45 1.50 12.87
CA ALA A 122 -2.54 0.96 11.88
C ALA A 122 -1.28 1.84 11.75
N VAL A 123 -0.17 1.20 11.44
CA VAL A 123 1.05 1.83 10.92
C VAL A 123 1.23 1.38 9.48
N VAL A 124 1.45 2.34 8.60
CA VAL A 124 1.73 2.11 7.18
C VAL A 124 3.12 2.62 6.87
N ILE A 125 3.96 1.82 6.23
CA ILE A 125 5.31 2.23 5.81
C ILE A 125 5.41 2.13 4.29
N ASP A 126 5.53 3.28 3.63
CA ASP A 126 5.70 3.34 2.18
C ASP A 126 7.16 3.16 1.79
N ASP A 127 7.39 2.15 0.95
CA ASP A 127 8.64 1.70 0.35
C ASP A 127 9.74 1.40 1.38
N PHE A 128 9.47 0.40 2.23
CA PHE A 128 10.34 -0.01 3.33
C PHE A 128 11.79 -0.23 2.90
N GLY A 129 12.03 -0.85 1.74
CA GLY A 129 13.37 -1.13 1.23
C GLY A 129 14.21 0.11 0.91
N ASP A 130 13.58 1.27 0.70
CA ASP A 130 14.21 2.54 0.31
C ASP A 130 14.91 3.23 1.49
N PHE A 131 14.52 2.94 2.74
CA PHE A 131 15.12 3.53 3.93
C PHE A 131 16.50 2.95 4.28
N PHE A 132 16.92 1.89 3.59
CA PHE A 132 18.15 1.15 3.88
C PHE A 132 19.19 1.39 2.78
N ASP A 133 20.01 2.42 2.94
CA ASP A 133 21.14 2.67 2.04
C ASP A 133 22.19 1.56 2.17
N GLU A 134 22.54 0.95 1.05
CA GLU A 134 23.43 -0.21 0.99
C GLU A 134 24.80 0.08 1.61
N ARG A 135 25.43 1.22 1.26
CA ARG A 135 26.78 1.57 1.72
C ARG A 135 26.78 1.88 3.21
N LYS A 136 25.86 2.75 3.65
CA LYS A 136 25.70 3.12 5.06
C LYS A 136 25.46 1.90 5.93
N CYS A 137 24.63 0.96 5.47
CA CYS A 137 24.37 -0.27 6.21
C CYS A 137 25.61 -1.18 6.24
N GLN A 138 26.33 -1.33 5.13
CA GLN A 138 27.55 -2.14 5.10
C GLN A 138 28.63 -1.58 6.04
N GLU A 139 28.82 -0.27 6.05
CA GLU A 139 29.76 0.43 6.93
C GLU A 139 29.36 0.30 8.40
N SER A 140 28.09 0.57 8.74
CA SER A 140 27.60 0.53 10.13
C SER A 140 27.68 -0.87 10.76
N TYR A 141 27.57 -1.92 9.95
CA TYR A 141 27.60 -3.31 10.40
C TYR A 141 28.95 -4.01 10.15
N GLY A 142 29.88 -3.36 9.45
CA GLY A 142 31.15 -3.97 9.01
C GLY A 142 30.94 -5.27 8.21
N ASN A 143 29.84 -5.37 7.44
CA ASN A 143 29.41 -6.62 6.81
C ASN A 143 28.85 -6.37 5.41
N PRO A 144 29.24 -7.13 4.36
CA PRO A 144 28.66 -7.01 3.02
C PRO A 144 27.14 -7.20 2.95
N ARG A 145 26.55 -7.89 3.93
CA ARG A 145 25.09 -8.05 4.10
C ARG A 145 24.52 -7.09 5.15
N GLY A 146 25.18 -5.96 5.39
CA GLY A 146 24.76 -4.96 6.37
C GLY A 146 23.33 -4.50 6.15
N ARG A 147 22.92 -4.34 4.88
CA ARG A 147 21.54 -3.96 4.53
C ARG A 147 20.52 -5.02 4.96
N ASP A 148 20.75 -6.28 4.61
CA ASP A 148 19.88 -7.40 5.01
C ASP A 148 19.75 -7.48 6.54
N LEU A 149 20.88 -7.31 7.25
CA LEU A 149 20.92 -7.33 8.71
C LEU A 149 20.11 -6.17 9.32
N ALA A 150 20.24 -4.97 8.78
CA ALA A 150 19.46 -3.81 9.22
C ALA A 150 17.96 -4.02 8.99
N MET A 151 17.57 -4.49 7.80
CA MET A 151 16.18 -4.79 7.48
C MET A 151 15.58 -5.84 8.43
N VAL A 152 16.29 -6.95 8.68
CA VAL A 152 15.81 -7.99 9.60
C VAL A 152 15.63 -7.46 11.01
N ARG A 153 16.58 -6.65 11.51
CA ARG A 153 16.49 -6.07 12.86
C ARG A 153 15.29 -5.13 12.99
N ILE A 154 15.04 -4.30 11.99
CA ILE A 154 13.89 -3.40 12.01
C ILE A 154 12.57 -4.17 11.83
N LEU A 155 12.49 -5.15 10.93
CA LEU A 155 11.31 -6.01 10.80
C LEU A 155 10.97 -6.71 12.12
N ALA A 156 11.99 -7.24 12.82
CA ALA A 156 11.82 -7.85 14.14
C ALA A 156 11.31 -6.84 15.19
N LEU A 157 11.87 -5.62 15.19
CA LEU A 157 11.43 -4.54 16.08
C LEU A 157 9.97 -4.15 15.80
N CYS A 158 9.60 -3.94 14.54
CA CYS A 158 8.24 -3.63 14.12
C CYS A 158 7.27 -4.74 14.54
N HIS A 159 7.61 -5.99 14.27
CA HIS A 159 6.82 -7.16 14.67
C HIS A 159 6.58 -7.16 16.19
N ASN A 160 7.64 -7.05 17.00
CA ASN A 160 7.53 -7.08 18.45
C ASN A 160 6.71 -5.92 19.01
N ALA A 161 6.90 -4.71 18.47
CA ALA A 161 6.15 -3.52 18.86
C ALA A 161 4.64 -3.68 18.56
N VAL A 162 4.29 -4.17 17.37
CA VAL A 162 2.90 -4.40 16.96
C VAL A 162 2.26 -5.54 17.76
N MET A 163 2.98 -6.63 18.01
CA MET A 163 2.48 -7.73 18.84
C MET A 163 2.24 -7.27 20.28
N SER A 164 3.16 -6.50 20.86
CA SER A 164 2.97 -5.94 22.20
C SER A 164 1.82 -4.92 22.26
N ALA A 165 1.61 -4.14 21.19
CA ALA A 165 0.44 -3.28 21.08
C ALA A 165 -0.85 -4.12 21.05
N ASN A 166 -0.85 -5.23 20.30
CA ASN A 166 -1.98 -6.15 20.17
C ASN A 166 -2.39 -6.85 21.47
N ASP A 167 -1.47 -7.00 22.43
CA ASP A 167 -1.81 -7.46 23.79
C ASP A 167 -2.69 -6.45 24.55
N LYS A 168 -2.68 -5.17 24.16
CA LYS A 168 -3.39 -4.06 24.79
C LYS A 168 -4.50 -3.47 23.92
N GLY A 169 -4.46 -3.66 22.60
CA GLY A 169 -5.44 -3.16 21.64
C GLY A 169 -5.03 -3.42 20.19
N ASN A 170 -5.98 -3.43 19.26
CA ASN A 170 -5.71 -3.84 17.88
C ASN A 170 -4.88 -2.80 17.10
N CYS A 171 -3.71 -3.21 16.58
CA CYS A 171 -2.80 -2.45 15.74
C CYS A 171 -2.35 -3.30 14.54
N LYS A 172 -2.56 -2.77 13.33
CA LYS A 172 -2.08 -3.38 12.07
C LYS A 172 -0.77 -2.71 11.61
N LEU A 173 0.02 -3.43 10.83
CA LEU A 173 1.22 -2.95 10.17
C LEU A 173 1.17 -3.38 8.70
N LEU A 174 1.20 -2.41 7.81
CA LEU A 174 1.31 -2.62 6.37
C LEU A 174 2.59 -1.96 5.86
N ILE A 175 3.50 -2.75 5.33
CA ILE A 175 4.72 -2.25 4.68
C ILE A 175 4.60 -2.44 3.17
N SER A 176 5.15 -1.54 2.37
CA SER A 176 5.34 -1.79 0.94
C SER A 176 6.81 -1.97 0.58
N ASP A 177 7.09 -2.65 -0.52
CA ASP A 177 8.44 -2.78 -1.06
C ASP A 177 8.41 -2.69 -2.59
N THR A 178 9.30 -1.88 -3.15
CA THR A 178 9.47 -1.74 -4.60
C THR A 178 10.55 -2.68 -5.11
N HIS A 179 10.24 -3.47 -6.15
CA HIS A 179 11.21 -4.38 -6.76
C HIS A 179 11.18 -4.34 -8.28
N HIS A 180 12.34 -4.53 -8.90
CA HIS A 180 12.43 -4.73 -10.35
C HIS A 180 12.33 -6.23 -10.66
N GLY A 181 11.33 -6.62 -11.45
CA GLY A 181 11.05 -8.02 -11.83
C GLY A 181 9.80 -8.60 -11.17
N ASP A 182 9.68 -9.92 -11.15
CA ASP A 182 8.46 -10.60 -10.68
C ASP A 182 8.28 -10.61 -9.16
N SER A 183 9.35 -10.54 -8.38
CA SER A 183 9.35 -10.68 -6.92
C SER A 183 10.41 -9.79 -6.25
N PRO A 184 10.19 -9.33 -4.99
CA PRO A 184 11.23 -8.70 -4.20
C PRO A 184 12.45 -9.61 -4.08
N ARG A 185 13.65 -9.04 -4.28
CA ARG A 185 14.93 -9.77 -4.11
C ARG A 185 15.07 -10.36 -2.71
N LEU A 186 14.49 -9.67 -1.73
CA LEU A 186 14.54 -10.03 -0.31
C LEU A 186 13.23 -10.67 0.18
N LEU A 187 12.42 -11.25 -0.72
CA LEU A 187 11.15 -11.90 -0.35
C LEU A 187 11.33 -12.96 0.75
N PHE A 188 12.45 -13.67 0.76
CA PHE A 188 12.77 -14.66 1.79
C PHE A 188 12.88 -14.05 3.20
N LEU A 189 13.33 -12.80 3.32
CA LEU A 189 13.36 -12.09 4.61
C LEU A 189 11.95 -11.75 5.07
N TYR A 190 11.12 -11.22 4.17
CA TYR A 190 9.75 -10.86 4.52
C TYR A 190 8.90 -12.08 4.90
N LYS A 191 9.01 -13.19 4.17
CA LYS A 191 8.27 -14.43 4.48
C LYS A 191 8.49 -14.95 5.91
N ARG A 192 9.60 -14.59 6.55
CA ARG A 192 9.88 -14.95 7.95
C ARG A 192 9.09 -14.13 8.96
N TRP A 193 8.79 -12.86 8.64
CA TRP A 193 8.20 -11.90 9.58
C TRP A 193 6.78 -11.49 9.23
N VAL A 194 6.39 -11.68 7.97
CA VAL A 194 5.14 -11.18 7.39
C VAL A 194 4.31 -12.37 6.89
N PRO A 195 3.21 -12.72 7.58
CA PRO A 195 2.35 -13.84 7.19
C PRO A 195 1.49 -13.55 5.95
N SER A 196 1.07 -12.29 5.75
CA SER A 196 0.20 -11.87 4.65
C SER A 196 0.97 -11.06 3.61
N ILE A 197 1.16 -11.62 2.42
CA ILE A 197 1.93 -10.97 1.35
C ILE A 197 1.03 -10.72 0.15
N PHE A 198 0.97 -9.47 -0.27
CA PHE A 198 0.28 -9.04 -1.47
C PHE A 198 1.28 -8.64 -2.55
N THR A 199 0.98 -8.98 -3.80
CA THR A 199 1.83 -8.64 -4.96
C THR A 199 1.03 -7.97 -6.06
N ILE A 200 1.52 -6.83 -6.52
CA ILE A 200 1.02 -6.12 -7.69
C ILE A 200 1.74 -6.59 -8.94
N LYS A 201 0.98 -6.93 -9.97
CA LYS A 201 1.47 -7.15 -11.33
C LYS A 201 0.74 -6.23 -12.30
N GLY A 202 1.50 -5.50 -13.11
CA GLY A 202 0.93 -4.69 -14.18
C GLY A 202 0.31 -5.57 -15.27
N ASP A 203 -0.83 -5.14 -15.79
CA ASP A 203 -1.57 -5.80 -16.88
C ASP A 203 -1.32 -5.09 -18.24
N GLY A 204 -0.33 -4.19 -18.30
CA GLY A 204 0.08 -3.49 -19.52
C GLY A 204 -0.86 -2.37 -20.02
N ASN A 205 -2.10 -2.32 -19.54
CA ASN A 205 -3.15 -1.44 -20.07
C ASN A 205 -3.58 -0.31 -19.11
N GLY A 206 -2.67 0.18 -18.25
CA GLY A 206 -3.01 1.15 -17.21
C GLY A 206 -3.77 0.56 -16.00
N SER A 207 -4.00 -0.76 -16.03
CA SER A 207 -4.52 -1.58 -14.94
C SER A 207 -3.42 -2.43 -14.30
N PHE A 208 -3.69 -2.88 -13.08
CA PHE A 208 -2.84 -3.80 -12.34
C PHE A 208 -3.67 -4.80 -11.53
N LEU A 209 -3.10 -5.96 -11.29
CA LEU A 209 -3.68 -7.04 -10.49
C LEU A 209 -2.97 -7.10 -9.15
N LEU A 210 -3.76 -7.05 -8.08
CA LEU A 210 -3.33 -7.25 -6.71
C LEU A 210 -3.70 -8.68 -6.29
N ARG A 211 -2.69 -9.45 -5.89
CA ARG A 211 -2.80 -10.88 -5.55
C ARG A 211 -2.45 -11.10 -4.09
N SER A 212 -3.24 -11.89 -3.36
CA SER A 212 -2.87 -12.34 -2.01
C SER A 212 -2.16 -13.69 -2.10
N ASN A 213 -1.01 -13.79 -1.42
CA ASN A 213 -0.27 -15.02 -1.22
C ASN A 213 -0.31 -15.36 0.27
N ASN A 214 -1.31 -16.14 0.69
CA ASN A 214 -1.37 -16.66 2.05
C ASN A 214 -0.39 -17.83 2.17
N ASN A 215 0.67 -17.68 2.99
CA ASN A 215 1.52 -18.80 3.38
C ASN A 215 0.82 -19.56 4.53
N VAL A 216 -0.28 -20.25 4.25
CA VAL A 216 -0.84 -21.21 5.20
C VAL A 216 -0.50 -22.61 4.67
N GLY A 217 0.37 -23.30 5.41
CA GLY A 217 0.80 -24.66 5.06
C GLY A 217 -0.36 -25.64 5.13
N SER A 218 -0.39 -26.55 4.16
CA SER A 218 -1.14 -27.81 4.08
C SER A 218 -2.65 -27.80 4.40
N ASP A 219 -3.41 -28.32 3.43
CA ASP A 219 -4.70 -29.00 3.58
C ASP A 219 -6.00 -28.20 3.55
N ASN A 220 -5.98 -26.90 3.25
CA ASN A 220 -7.18 -26.24 2.71
C ASN A 220 -6.79 -25.33 1.55
N SER A 221 -7.29 -25.64 0.36
CA SER A 221 -7.19 -24.82 -0.85
C SER A 221 -7.95 -23.50 -0.62
N GLU A 222 -7.35 -22.55 0.11
CA GLU A 222 -7.86 -21.20 0.21
C GLU A 222 -7.77 -20.58 -1.19
N LYS A 223 -8.93 -20.39 -1.82
CA LYS A 223 -9.06 -19.80 -3.15
C LYS A 223 -8.25 -18.51 -3.24
N MET A 224 -7.32 -18.47 -4.20
CA MET A 224 -6.51 -17.28 -4.43
C MET A 224 -7.41 -16.15 -4.93
N LYS A 225 -7.48 -15.08 -4.14
CA LYS A 225 -8.24 -13.87 -4.49
C LYS A 225 -7.36 -12.89 -5.27
N ILE A 226 -7.92 -12.34 -6.33
CA ILE A 226 -7.27 -11.38 -7.21
C ILE A 226 -8.17 -10.15 -7.32
N ALA A 227 -7.63 -8.96 -7.10
CA ALA A 227 -8.34 -7.72 -7.35
C ALA A 227 -7.71 -6.94 -8.49
N LYS A 228 -8.53 -6.44 -9.40
CA LYS A 228 -8.08 -5.64 -10.53
C LYS A 228 -8.34 -4.17 -10.25
N TYR A 229 -7.31 -3.37 -10.41
CA TYR A 229 -7.35 -1.92 -10.24
C TYR A 229 -6.91 -1.22 -11.51
N SER A 230 -7.36 0.01 -11.70
CA SER A 230 -6.83 0.92 -12.71
C SER A 230 -6.59 2.32 -12.15
N LEU A 231 -5.64 3.01 -12.78
CA LEU A 231 -5.36 4.41 -12.51
C LEU A 231 -5.91 5.25 -13.66
N VAL A 232 -7.16 5.68 -13.53
CA VAL A 232 -7.86 6.45 -14.56
C VAL A 232 -8.15 7.85 -14.03
N HIS A 233 -7.86 8.88 -14.82
CA HIS A 233 -8.07 10.30 -14.44
C HIS A 233 -7.46 10.70 -13.09
N GLN A 234 -6.28 10.16 -12.73
CA GLN A 234 -5.62 10.42 -11.44
C GLN A 234 -6.42 9.93 -10.22
N CYS A 235 -7.28 8.93 -10.43
CA CYS A 235 -8.01 8.24 -9.37
C CYS A 235 -7.66 6.75 -9.38
N LEU A 236 -7.68 6.14 -8.19
CA LEU A 236 -7.62 4.70 -8.03
C LEU A 236 -9.03 4.11 -8.21
N PHE A 237 -9.19 3.15 -9.11
CA PHE A 237 -10.46 2.50 -9.40
C PHE A 237 -10.34 0.99 -9.18
N LEU A 238 -11.26 0.41 -8.40
CA LEU A 238 -11.40 -1.05 -8.26
C LEU A 238 -12.35 -1.55 -9.35
N GLU A 239 -11.81 -2.29 -10.32
CA GLU A 239 -12.59 -2.86 -11.43
C GLU A 239 -13.37 -4.11 -11.02
N GLY A 240 -12.81 -4.90 -10.11
CA GLY A 240 -13.47 -6.11 -9.61
C GLY A 240 -12.54 -7.01 -8.81
N ILE A 241 -13.13 -8.00 -8.14
CA ILE A 241 -12.44 -9.04 -7.38
C ILE A 241 -12.87 -10.39 -7.95
N THR A 242 -11.91 -11.22 -8.32
CA THR A 242 -12.12 -12.59 -8.77
C THR A 242 -11.53 -13.58 -7.76
N GLU A 243 -12.22 -14.70 -7.56
CA GLU A 243 -11.71 -15.83 -6.81
C GLU A 243 -11.33 -16.91 -7.84
N ASN A 244 -10.05 -17.27 -7.93
CA ASN A 244 -9.68 -18.40 -8.77
C ASN A 244 -10.17 -19.68 -8.09
N GLU A 245 -11.19 -20.31 -8.68
CA GLU A 245 -11.36 -21.76 -8.55
C GLU A 245 -10.17 -22.42 -9.25
N GLU A 246 -9.68 -23.53 -8.70
CA GLU A 246 -8.46 -24.21 -9.15
C GLU A 246 -8.37 -24.27 -10.69
N ILE A 247 -7.25 -23.76 -11.22
CA ILE A 247 -6.93 -23.92 -12.64
C ILE A 247 -6.56 -25.38 -12.84
N ASP A 248 -7.53 -26.20 -13.26
CA ASP A 248 -7.21 -27.33 -14.12
C ASP A 248 -6.62 -26.74 -15.40
N ASN A 249 -5.39 -27.13 -15.73
CA ASN A 249 -4.68 -26.67 -16.92
C ASN A 249 -5.38 -27.20 -18.18
N ASN A 250 -6.48 -26.59 -18.60
CA ASN A 250 -6.92 -26.57 -19.99
C ASN A 250 -8.07 -25.58 -20.20
N VAL A 251 -8.03 -24.93 -21.37
CA VAL A 251 -9.05 -24.05 -21.96
C VAL A 251 -8.98 -22.57 -21.53
N VAL A 252 -8.07 -21.84 -22.17
CA VAL A 252 -8.22 -20.39 -22.38
C VAL A 252 -9.27 -20.20 -23.49
N VAL A 253 -10.50 -19.84 -23.13
CA VAL A 253 -11.47 -19.30 -24.10
C VAL A 253 -11.25 -17.80 -24.18
N TYR A 254 -10.71 -17.32 -25.31
CA TYR A 254 -10.72 -15.91 -25.66
C TYR A 254 -12.15 -15.50 -26.03
N PHE A 255 -12.77 -14.61 -25.26
CA PHE A 255 -13.90 -13.82 -25.76
C PHE A 255 -13.36 -12.57 -26.45
N GLN A 256 -13.15 -12.68 -27.77
CA GLN A 256 -12.99 -11.54 -28.65
C GLN A 256 -14.33 -10.82 -28.78
N HIS A 257 -14.47 -9.63 -28.18
CA HIS A 257 -15.51 -8.71 -28.60
C HIS A 257 -15.05 -8.08 -29.92
N ALA A 258 -15.62 -8.57 -31.02
CA ALA A 258 -15.55 -7.94 -32.32
C ALA A 258 -16.23 -6.56 -32.25
N VAL A 259 -15.45 -5.49 -32.44
CA VAL A 259 -16.00 -4.21 -32.89
C VAL A 259 -15.80 -4.16 -34.38
N LEU A 260 -16.92 -4.32 -35.09
CA LEU A 260 -17.03 -4.15 -36.53
C LEU A 260 -16.81 -2.66 -36.84
N LEU A 261 -15.71 -2.32 -37.51
CA LEU A 261 -15.59 -1.07 -38.26
C LEU A 261 -15.01 -1.42 -39.63
N ASP A 262 -15.92 -1.55 -40.60
CA ASP A 262 -15.59 -1.46 -42.02
C ASP A 262 -14.97 -0.08 -42.29
N TYR A 263 -13.74 -0.04 -42.79
CA TYR A 263 -13.40 0.82 -43.92
C TYR A 263 -12.11 0.34 -44.61
N VAL A 264 -12.20 0.35 -45.92
CA VAL A 264 -11.38 -0.33 -46.93
C VAL A 264 -10.16 0.50 -47.33
N THR A 265 -9.01 -0.19 -47.39
CA THR A 265 -7.78 0.01 -48.21
C THR A 265 -7.03 1.35 -48.18
N SER A 266 -5.72 1.30 -47.88
CA SER A 266 -4.67 1.27 -48.92
C SER A 266 -3.27 1.61 -48.35
N SER A 267 -2.36 0.65 -48.53
CA SER A 267 -0.95 0.82 -48.93
C SER A 267 0.11 1.48 -48.04
N SER A 268 1.18 0.68 -47.90
CA SER A 268 2.61 1.01 -47.98
C SER A 268 3.40 1.31 -46.69
N ASN A 269 4.25 0.33 -46.36
CA ASN A 269 5.66 0.43 -45.94
C ASN A 269 6.15 1.79 -45.44
N PHE A 270 6.67 1.85 -44.19
CA PHE A 270 8.05 2.30 -43.95
C PHE A 270 8.53 2.07 -42.49
N CYS A 271 9.68 1.39 -42.43
CA CYS A 271 10.86 1.64 -41.60
C CYS A 271 10.87 1.58 -40.05
N LYS A 272 11.80 0.73 -39.61
CA LYS A 272 12.59 0.74 -38.37
C LYS A 272 12.99 2.17 -37.93
N THR A 273 12.99 2.43 -36.63
CA THR A 273 14.16 2.83 -35.78
C THR A 273 13.64 3.36 -34.44
N CYS A 274 14.00 2.70 -33.34
CA CYS A 274 13.94 3.28 -31.99
C CYS A 274 15.15 4.21 -31.81
N VAL A 275 14.95 5.51 -31.56
CA VAL A 275 15.83 6.42 -30.80
C VAL A 275 15.11 7.77 -30.60
N ASN A 276 15.26 8.32 -29.39
CA ASN A 276 14.92 9.67 -28.91
C ASN A 276 13.46 9.98 -28.51
N VAL A 277 13.22 9.96 -27.19
CA VAL A 277 12.22 10.84 -26.57
C VAL A 277 12.99 11.94 -25.85
N ASN A 278 13.02 13.12 -26.46
CA ASN A 278 13.35 14.38 -25.82
C ASN A 278 12.03 15.10 -25.48
N LEU A 279 12.02 15.69 -24.28
CA LEU A 279 11.12 16.71 -23.73
C LEU A 279 9.87 17.10 -24.54
N VAL A 280 8.69 16.90 -23.94
CA VAL A 280 7.52 17.75 -24.21
C VAL A 280 7.05 18.39 -22.90
N ARG A 281 6.99 19.72 -22.95
CA ARG A 281 6.58 20.63 -21.89
C ARG A 281 5.11 20.43 -21.47
N LYS A 282 4.88 20.65 -20.18
CA LYS A 282 3.62 20.90 -19.48
C LYS A 282 2.53 21.56 -20.35
N SER A 283 1.36 20.92 -20.37
CA SER A 283 0.07 21.62 -20.30
C SER A 283 -0.56 21.29 -18.94
N GLU A 284 -0.64 22.30 -18.07
CA GLU A 284 -1.29 22.19 -16.77
C GLU A 284 -2.81 22.19 -16.98
N SER A 285 -3.46 21.07 -16.70
CA SER A 285 -4.91 20.99 -16.55
C SER A 285 -5.30 21.43 -15.13
N HIS A 286 -6.45 22.11 -15.00
CA HIS A 286 -6.98 22.64 -13.73
C HIS A 286 -7.12 21.62 -12.59
N THR A 287 -7.11 20.31 -12.89
CA THR A 287 -7.12 19.23 -11.89
C THR A 287 -5.78 19.02 -11.19
N SER A 288 -4.65 19.31 -11.85
CA SER A 288 -3.31 19.27 -11.25
C SER A 288 -3.16 20.32 -10.15
N ALA A 289 -3.75 21.50 -10.34
CA ALA A 289 -3.72 22.58 -9.34
C ALA A 289 -4.51 22.22 -8.07
N VAL A 290 -5.57 21.41 -8.16
CA VAL A 290 -6.38 20.99 -7.01
C VAL A 290 -5.65 19.92 -6.18
N ALA A 291 -4.97 18.97 -6.82
CA ALA A 291 -4.10 18.02 -6.13
C ALA A 291 -2.92 18.72 -5.43
N TRP A 292 -2.32 19.71 -6.09
CA TRP A 292 -1.28 20.58 -5.50
C TRP A 292 -1.81 21.44 -4.33
N LEU A 293 -2.98 22.09 -4.48
CA LEU A 293 -3.59 22.85 -3.38
C LEU A 293 -3.99 21.95 -2.21
N TRP A 294 -4.42 20.73 -2.50
CA TRP A 294 -4.73 19.72 -1.48
C TRP A 294 -3.48 19.30 -0.71
N LEU A 295 -2.37 19.01 -1.40
CA LEU A 295 -1.08 18.71 -0.78
C LEU A 295 -0.59 19.89 0.08
N VAL A 296 -0.70 21.13 -0.40
CA VAL A 296 -0.33 22.34 0.35
C VAL A 296 -1.22 22.55 1.58
N LYS A 297 -2.51 22.21 1.51
CA LYS A 297 -3.42 22.24 2.67
C LYS A 297 -3.08 21.14 3.69
N MET A 298 -2.76 19.93 3.24
CA MET A 298 -2.28 18.83 4.09
C MET A 298 -0.99 19.21 4.82
N LEU A 299 -0.01 19.76 4.10
CA LEU A 299 1.28 20.20 4.65
C LEU A 299 1.14 21.35 5.66
N ARG A 300 0.11 22.21 5.54
CA ARG A 300 -0.14 23.30 6.50
C ARG A 300 -0.80 22.85 7.80
N VAL A 301 -1.54 21.74 7.81
CA VAL A 301 -2.16 21.21 9.05
C VAL A 301 -1.11 20.62 10.00
N VAL A 302 0.09 20.27 9.51
CA VAL A 302 1.14 19.62 10.30
C VAL A 302 2.13 20.61 10.96
N SER A 303 2.10 21.91 10.63
CA SER A 303 3.09 22.87 11.16
C SER A 303 2.68 23.61 12.44
N THR A 304 1.60 23.20 13.12
CA THR A 304 1.19 23.80 14.40
C THR A 304 0.84 22.76 15.46
N SER A 305 1.83 21.97 15.89
CA SER A 305 1.84 21.36 17.23
C SER A 305 3.19 20.69 17.52
N GLY A 306 3.88 21.16 18.57
CA GLY A 306 4.92 20.38 19.23
C GLY A 306 6.37 20.84 19.05
N GLY A 307 6.67 22.11 19.37
CA GLY A 307 8.01 22.48 19.77
C GLY A 307 8.32 21.89 21.16
N PHE A 308 9.15 20.84 21.22
CA PHE A 308 9.82 20.46 22.47
C PHE A 308 11.17 21.17 22.51
N ALA A 309 11.20 22.26 23.27
CA ALA A 309 12.40 22.98 23.63
C ALA A 309 13.23 22.20 24.66
N ASN A 310 14.54 22.30 24.47
CA ASN A 310 15.65 21.91 25.34
C ASN A 310 15.38 22.06 26.85
N ASN A 311 15.67 21.02 27.63
CA ASN A 311 16.36 21.12 28.93
C ASN A 311 16.67 19.72 29.49
N LEU A 312 17.89 19.24 29.25
CA LEU A 312 18.51 18.15 30.01
C LEU A 312 19.57 18.78 30.91
N ASN A 313 19.22 18.99 32.18
CA ASN A 313 20.20 19.18 33.25
C ASN A 313 20.34 17.86 34.00
N PHE A 314 21.53 17.29 33.93
CA PHE A 314 21.94 16.15 34.76
C PHE A 314 22.11 16.60 36.22
N LYS A 315 21.56 15.82 37.13
CA LYS A 315 22.07 15.64 38.49
C LYS A 315 22.47 14.18 38.64
#